data_AF-A0A6B1BCK7-F1
#
_entry.id   AF-A0A6B1BCK7-F1
#
_cell.length_a   1.000
_cell.length_b   1.000
_cell.length_c   1.000
_cell.angle_alpha   90.00
_cell.angle_beta   90.00
_cell.angle_gamma   90.00
#
_symmetry.space_group_name_H-M   'P 1'
#
loop_
_entity.id
_entity.type
_entity.pdbx_description
1 polymer ?
#
loop_
_entity_poly.entity_id
_entity_poly.type
_entity_poly.pdbx_seq_one_letter_code
_entity_poly.pdbx_strand_id
1 'polypeptide(L)' 'MIEKKFDKEKLYNDIVHFYMDKKGYPPDKANRIAQRVVIRETNKRRCAVCGHMNHDHIANTKACLYVDCQCTHFVKRS' A
#
# COMPACT_ATOMS: atom_id res chain seq x y z
N MET A 1 -8.89 15.26 4.68
CA MET A 1 -7.62 15.27 3.92
C MET A 1 -7.65 14.09 2.98
N ILE A 2 -7.51 14.32 1.67
CA ILE A 2 -7.38 13.23 0.70
C ILE A 2 -5.95 12.71 0.83
N GLU A 3 -5.78 11.45 1.26
CA GLU A 3 -4.46 10.81 1.35
C GLU A 3 -3.82 10.76 -0.05
N LYS A 4 -2.53 11.08 -0.16
CA LYS A 4 -1.80 10.94 -1.43
C LYS A 4 -1.88 9.49 -1.90
N LYS A 5 -2.15 9.29 -3.20
CA LYS A 5 -2.18 7.96 -3.82
C LYS A 5 -0.86 7.23 -3.54
N PHE A 6 -0.96 6.01 -3.02
CA PHE A 6 0.20 5.15 -2.80
C PHE A 6 0.80 4.75 -4.15
N ASP A 7 2.03 5.17 -4.39
CA ASP A 7 2.79 4.83 -5.59
C ASP A 7 3.74 3.67 -5.29
N LYS A 8 3.32 2.48 -5.72
CA LYS A 8 4.06 1.23 -5.54
C LYS A 8 5.38 1.21 -6.33
N GLU A 9 5.44 1.88 -7.47
CA GLU A 9 6.60 1.89 -8.37
C GLU A 9 7.67 2.81 -7.81
N LYS A 10 7.28 3.99 -7.35
CA LYS A 10 8.17 4.88 -6.64
C LYS A 10 8.75 4.22 -5.39
N LEU A 11 7.92 3.58 -4.56
CA LEU A 11 8.39 2.87 -3.37
C LEU A 11 9.37 1.75 -3.73
N TYR A 12 9.07 0.98 -4.77
CA TYR A 12 9.95 -0.08 -5.27
C TYR A 12 11.33 0.47 -5.62
N ASN A 13 11.37 1.51 -6.47
CA ASN A 13 12.60 2.12 -6.95
C ASN A 13 13.41 2.72 -5.80
N ASP A 14 12.76 3.46 -4.90
CA ASP A 14 13.41 4.07 -3.73
C ASP A 14 14.12 2.99 -2.87
N ILE A 15 13.49 1.82 -2.68
CA ILE A 15 14.08 0.71 -1.92
C ILE A 15 15.24 0.06 -2.68
N VAL A 16 15.08 -0.21 -3.98
CA VAL A 16 16.13 -0.83 -4.79
C VAL A 16 17.38 0.05 -4.79
N HIS A 17 17.24 1.34 -5.09
CA HIS A 17 18.34 2.31 -5.06
C HIS A 17 18.98 2.39 -3.68
N PHE A 18 18.19 2.45 -2.61
CA PHE A 18 18.74 2.48 -1.26
C PHE A 18 19.63 1.26 -0.96
N TYR A 19 19.15 0.05 -1.24
CA TYR A 19 19.93 -1.16 -0.93
C TYR A 19 21.11 -1.37 -1.88
N MET A 20 21.02 -0.94 -3.14
CA MET A 20 22.14 -0.99 -4.07
C MET A 20 23.19 0.07 -3.70
N ASP A 21 22.80 1.34 -3.63
CA ASP A 21 23.73 2.46 -3.52
C ASP A 21 24.28 2.64 -2.10
N LYS A 22 23.44 2.40 -1.06
CA LYS A 22 23.83 2.61 0.34
C LYS A 22 24.30 1.35 1.04
N LYS A 23 23.86 0.16 0.60
CA LYS A 23 24.20 -1.13 1.24
C LYS A 23 25.07 -2.03 0.36
N GLY A 24 25.32 -1.66 -0.89
CA GLY A 24 26.12 -2.45 -1.83
C GLY A 24 25.51 -3.82 -2.14
N TYR A 25 24.19 -3.96 -2.00
CA TYR A 25 23.53 -5.24 -2.25
C TYR A 25 23.46 -5.53 -3.75
N PRO A 26 23.57 -6.80 -4.17
CA PRO A 26 23.35 -7.16 -5.56
C PRO A 26 21.89 -6.89 -5.96
N PRO A 27 21.63 -6.56 -7.24
CA PRO A 27 20.29 -6.23 -7.73
C PRO A 27 19.22 -7.26 -7.33
N ASP A 28 19.49 -8.55 -7.46
CA ASP A 28 18.57 -9.62 -7.07
C ASP A 28 18.14 -9.59 -5.61
N LYS A 29 19.05 -9.19 -4.72
CA LYS A 29 18.75 -9.11 -3.28
C LYS A 29 17.95 -7.85 -2.98
N ALA A 30 18.31 -6.71 -3.59
CA ALA A 30 17.58 -5.46 -3.46
C ALA A 30 16.14 -5.58 -4.01
N ASN A 31 15.98 -6.18 -5.18
CA ASN A 31 14.69 -6.46 -5.82
C ASN A 31 13.79 -7.34 -4.93
N ARG A 32 14.34 -8.44 -4.38
CA ARG A 32 13.58 -9.31 -3.46
C ARG A 32 13.10 -8.58 -2.20
N ILE A 33 13.90 -7.66 -1.66
CA ILE A 33 13.51 -6.84 -0.51
C ILE A 33 12.42 -5.86 -0.91
N ALA A 34 12.61 -5.13 -2.02
CA ALA A 34 11.65 -4.16 -2.53
C ALA A 34 10.28 -4.79 -2.81
N GLN A 35 10.24 -5.96 -3.46
CA GLN A 35 8.98 -6.70 -3.70
C GLN A 35 8.24 -7.02 -2.40
N ARG A 36 8.94 -7.57 -1.40
CA ARG A 36 8.31 -7.91 -0.10
C ARG A 36 7.73 -6.69 0.60
N VAL A 37 8.49 -5.58 0.61
CA VAL A 37 8.05 -4.34 1.25
C VAL A 37 6.85 -3.74 0.51
N VAL A 38 6.91 -3.67 -0.82
CA VAL A 38 5.79 -3.16 -1.64
C VAL A 38 4.53 -4.00 -1.43
N ILE A 39 4.63 -5.33 -1.42
CA ILE A 39 3.48 -6.22 -1.15
C ILE A 39 2.91 -5.97 0.25
N ARG A 40 3.77 -5.91 1.28
CA ARG A 40 3.35 -5.64 2.66
C ARG A 40 2.63 -4.29 2.77
N GLU A 41 3.21 -3.25 2.19
CA GLU A 41 2.69 -1.89 2.24
C GLU A 41 1.42 -1.72 1.40
N THR A 42 1.30 -2.44 0.28
CA THR A 42 0.06 -2.53 -0.51
C THR A 42 -1.05 -3.20 0.30
N ASN A 43 -0.75 -4.33 0.94
CA ASN A 43 -1.74 -5.07 1.73
C ASN A 43 -2.24 -4.28 2.95
N LYS A 44 -1.37 -3.52 3.63
CA LYS A 44 -1.78 -2.62 4.73
C LYS A 44 -2.74 -1.52 4.27
N ARG A 45 -2.62 -1.09 3.02
CA ARG A 45 -3.45 -0.04 2.40
C ARG A 45 -4.66 -0.61 1.67
N ARG A 46 -4.90 -1.91 1.79
CA ARG A 46 -6.05 -2.61 1.23
C ARG A 46 -7.06 -2.89 2.35
N CYS A 47 -8.33 -2.69 2.06
CA CYS A 47 -9.40 -3.09 2.96
C CYS A 47 -9.44 -4.61 3.08
N ALA A 48 -9.41 -5.14 4.31
CA ALA A 48 -9.38 -6.58 4.56
C ALA A 48 -10.67 -7.31 4.17
N VAL A 49 -11.76 -6.58 3.93
CA VAL A 49 -13.08 -7.15 3.62
C VAL A 49 -13.38 -7.13 2.13
N CYS A 50 -13.18 -6.00 1.46
CA CYS A 50 -13.49 -5.88 0.03
C CYS A 50 -12.27 -5.95 -0.89
N GLY A 51 -11.05 -5.87 -0.35
CA GLY A 51 -9.84 -5.93 -1.17
C GLY A 51 -9.54 -4.66 -1.98
N HIS A 52 -10.34 -3.60 -1.86
CA HIS A 52 -10.08 -2.30 -2.50
C HIS A 52 -9.09 -1.44 -1.72
N MET A 53 -8.46 -0.46 -2.38
CA MET A 53 -7.50 0.42 -1.72
C MET A 53 -8.22 1.36 -0.75
N ASN A 54 -7.56 1.71 0.35
CA ASN A 54 -8.13 2.62 1.35
C ASN A 54 -8.45 4.01 0.77
N HIS A 55 -7.76 4.44 -0.31
CA HIS A 55 -8.10 5.69 -1.00
C HIS A 55 -9.38 5.59 -1.84
N ASP A 56 -9.82 4.39 -2.20
CA ASP A 56 -11.12 4.14 -2.85
C ASP A 56 -12.27 4.14 -1.83
N HIS A 57 -12.01 4.57 -0.60
CA HIS A 57 -13.00 4.69 0.46
C HIS A 57 -13.07 6.13 0.94
N ILE A 58 -14.29 6.60 1.16
CA ILE A 58 -14.51 7.89 1.82
C ILE A 58 -14.35 7.64 3.32
N ALA A 59 -13.18 8.02 3.86
CA ALA A 59 -12.83 7.84 5.27
C ALA A 59 -13.88 8.37 6.26
N ASN A 60 -14.67 9.38 5.86
CA ASN A 60 -15.70 9.99 6.70
C ASN A 60 -17.05 9.25 6.69
N THR A 61 -17.39 8.53 5.61
CA THR A 61 -18.69 7.85 5.48
C THR A 61 -18.61 6.34 5.57
N LYS A 62 -17.39 5.79 5.70
CA LYS A 62 -17.11 4.34 5.70
C LYS A 62 -17.60 3.62 4.43
N ALA A 63 -17.92 4.37 3.38
CA ALA A 63 -18.40 3.86 2.12
C ALA A 63 -17.23 3.68 1.15
N CYS A 64 -17.19 2.52 0.50
CA CYS A 64 -16.34 2.34 -0.67
C CYS A 64 -16.95 3.06 -1.87
N LEU A 65 -16.12 3.56 -2.77
CA LEU A 65 -16.54 4.19 -4.03
C LEU A 65 -17.06 3.17 -5.05
N TYR A 66 -16.89 1.87 -4.78
CA TYR A 66 -17.51 0.80 -5.55
C TYR A 66 -18.93 0.51 -5.05
N VAL A 67 -19.90 0.57 -5.97
CA VAL A 67 -21.34 0.47 -5.69
C VAL A 67 -21.73 -0.87 -5.05
N ASP A 68 -21.07 -1.98 -5.41
CA ASP A 68 -21.38 -3.33 -4.89
C ASP A 68 -20.58 -3.73 -3.63
N CYS A 69 -19.90 -2.78 -3.00
CA CYS A 69 -18.98 -3.07 -1.91
C CYS A 69 -19.67 -3.10 -0.54
N GLN A 70 -19.68 -4.26 0.13
CA GLN A 70 -20.33 -4.47 1.43
C GLN A 70 -19.44 -4.13 2.65
N CYS A 71 -18.38 -3.33 2.50
CA CYS A 71 -17.43 -3.14 3.59
C CYS A 71 -18.00 -2.28 4.74
N THR A 72 -18.13 -2.86 5.95
CA THR A 72 -18.62 -2.19 7.17
C THR A 72 -17.48 -1.66 8.08
N HIS A 73 -16.24 -1.65 7.58
CA HIS A 73 -15.04 -1.88 8.41
C HIS A 73 -14.12 -0.69 8.73
N PHE A 74 -14.53 0.57 8.51
CA PHE A 74 -13.83 1.69 9.17
C PHE A 74 -14.28 1.79 10.64
N VAL A 75 -13.99 0.74 11.41
CA VAL A 75 -13.97 0.79 12.87
C VAL A 75 -12.68 1.52 13.24
N LYS A 76 -12.83 2.79 13.62
CA LYS A 76 -11.80 3.56 14.33
C LYS A 76 -11.38 2.68 15.53
N ARG A 77 -10.15 2.16 15.53
CA ARG A 77 -9.61 1.55 16.76
C ARG A 77 -9.38 2.69 17.76
N SER A 78 -10.09 2.57 18.88
CA SER A 78 -10.11 3.45 20.05
C SER A 78 -8.72 3.64 20.66
#